data_AF-D8P9Q4-F1
#
_entry.id   AF-D8P9Q4-F1
#
_cell.length_a   1.000
_cell.length_b   1.000
_cell.length_c   1.000
_cell.angle_alpha   90.00
_cell.angle_beta   90.00
_cell.angle_gamma   90.00
#
_symmetry.space_group_name_H-M   'P 1'
#
loop_
_entity.id
_entity.type
_entity.pdbx_description
1 polymer ?
#
loop_
_entity_poly.entity_id
_entity_poly.type
_entity_poly.pdbx_seq_one_letter_code
_entity_poly.pdbx_strand_id
1 'polypeptide(L)'
;MLTDDERKERNRLSCKKWRENNPEYNRERQAKWYAANRNDVISRARQWQASNPERANALIREGKWRKQGITGMTMEQYQDMVMVCSAVCEICQKPSIKGAKGRALDLDHDHATNEARGLLCLPCNRKLGRIDKHGLFGPHKCPHNFVVKAFIYLLHAKVRQGVGGFWVSSAPAPQ
;
A
#
# COMPACT_ATOMS: atom_id res chain seq x y z
N MET A 1 -34.01 21.04 31.18
CA MET A 1 -33.74 19.58 31.24
C MET A 1 -32.92 19.21 30.01
N LEU A 2 -31.91 18.36 30.13
CA LEU A 2 -31.15 17.89 28.96
C LEU A 2 -32.03 16.98 28.10
N THR A 3 -31.97 17.17 26.79
CA THR A 3 -32.58 16.29 25.80
C THR A 3 -31.90 14.91 25.81
N ASP A 4 -32.56 13.91 25.24
CA ASP A 4 -32.02 12.54 25.20
C ASP A 4 -30.75 12.43 24.36
N ASP A 5 -30.64 13.22 23.28
CA ASP A 5 -29.46 13.21 22.43
C ASP A 5 -28.26 13.91 23.08
N GLU A 6 -28.48 15.01 23.81
CA GLU A 6 -27.45 15.64 24.65
C GLU A 6 -26.94 14.68 25.74
N ARG A 7 -27.83 13.85 26.32
CA ARG A 7 -27.47 12.86 27.33
C ARG A 7 -26.63 11.73 26.75
N LYS A 8 -26.98 11.25 25.55
CA LYS A 8 -26.20 10.24 24.81
C LYS A 8 -24.82 10.78 24.45
N GLU A 9 -24.72 11.99 23.93
CA GLU A 9 -23.43 12.58 23.53
C GLU A 9 -22.53 12.83 24.74
N ARG A 10 -23.08 13.35 25.84
CA ARG A 10 -22.36 13.47 27.11
C ARG A 10 -21.81 12.12 27.59
N ASN A 11 -22.62 11.06 27.54
CA ASN A 11 -22.18 9.73 27.94
C ASN A 11 -21.08 9.19 27.00
N ARG A 12 -21.21 9.42 25.68
CA ARG A 12 -20.19 9.07 24.68
C ARG A 12 -18.85 9.76 24.96
N LEU A 13 -18.88 11.06 25.21
CA LEU A 13 -17.71 11.87 25.55
C LEU A 13 -17.07 11.43 26.87
N SER A 14 -17.89 11.16 27.89
CA SER A 14 -17.41 10.64 29.17
C SER A 14 -16.72 9.27 29.01
N CYS A 15 -17.33 8.34 28.29
CA CYS A 15 -16.72 7.04 27.96
C CYS A 15 -15.44 7.17 27.11
N LYS A 16 -15.37 8.17 26.22
CA LYS A 16 -14.15 8.48 25.46
C LYS A 16 -13.04 8.96 26.39
N LYS A 17 -13.33 9.96 27.22
CA LYS A 17 -12.39 10.55 28.17
C LYS A 17 -11.88 9.53 29.19
N TRP A 18 -12.75 8.66 29.68
CA TRP A 18 -12.35 7.58 30.58
C TRP A 18 -11.39 6.59 29.90
N ARG A 19 -11.64 6.24 28.62
CA ARG A 19 -10.73 5.36 27.87
C ARG A 19 -9.36 5.96 27.64
N GLU A 20 -9.31 7.26 27.32
CA GLU A 20 -8.08 8.03 27.13
C GLU A 20 -7.28 8.14 28.42
N ASN A 21 -7.95 8.36 29.57
CA ASN A 21 -7.32 8.48 30.87
C ASN A 21 -6.93 7.13 31.52
N ASN A 22 -7.44 6.00 31.00
CA ASN A 22 -7.18 4.67 31.57
C ASN A 22 -6.62 3.68 30.52
N PRO A 23 -5.49 4.00 29.85
CA PRO A 23 -4.97 3.19 28.76
C PRO A 23 -4.44 1.83 29.25
N GLU A 24 -3.91 1.76 30.46
CA GLU A 24 -3.39 0.51 31.04
C GLU A 24 -4.49 -0.49 31.38
N TYR A 25 -5.53 -0.03 32.08
CA TYR A 25 -6.70 -0.84 32.38
C TYR A 25 -7.31 -1.44 31.10
N ASN A 26 -7.44 -0.62 30.06
CA ASN A 26 -7.99 -1.06 28.78
C ASN A 26 -7.09 -2.10 28.09
N ARG A 27 -5.77 -1.88 28.11
CA ARG A 27 -4.78 -2.85 27.58
C ARG A 27 -4.86 -4.19 28.32
N GLU A 28 -4.88 -4.16 29.65
CA GLU A 28 -4.94 -5.38 30.47
C GLU A 28 -6.25 -6.15 30.25
N ARG A 29 -7.38 -5.44 30.27
CA ARG A 29 -8.69 -6.02 29.99
C ARG A 29 -8.74 -6.66 28.60
N GLN A 30 -8.21 -5.96 27.59
CA GLN A 30 -8.18 -6.46 26.21
C GLN A 30 -7.25 -7.67 26.07
N ALA A 31 -6.11 -7.68 26.77
CA ALA A 31 -5.20 -8.81 26.81
C ALA A 31 -5.84 -10.06 27.43
N LYS A 32 -6.53 -9.91 28.58
CA LYS A 32 -7.29 -11.00 29.22
C LYS A 32 -8.38 -11.55 28.30
N TRP A 33 -9.15 -10.66 27.66
CA TRP A 33 -10.18 -11.07 26.71
C TRP A 33 -9.58 -11.82 25.51
N TYR A 34 -8.50 -11.30 24.91
CA TYR A 34 -7.86 -11.95 23.77
C TYR A 34 -7.25 -13.30 24.14
N ALA A 35 -6.62 -13.43 25.31
CA ALA A 35 -6.09 -14.70 25.79
C ALA A 35 -7.20 -15.75 25.93
N ALA A 36 -8.35 -15.38 26.52
CA ALA A 36 -9.50 -16.27 26.67
C ALA A 36 -10.20 -16.62 25.35
N ASN A 37 -10.16 -15.73 24.34
CA ASN A 37 -10.90 -15.89 23.08
C ASN A 37 -9.99 -16.12 21.86
N ARG A 38 -8.70 -16.45 22.09
CA ARG A 38 -7.67 -16.46 21.03
C ARG A 38 -8.05 -17.32 19.83
N ASN A 39 -8.51 -18.54 20.10
CA ASN A 39 -8.84 -19.51 19.06
C ASN A 39 -10.05 -19.06 18.25
N ASP A 40 -11.07 -18.50 18.90
CA ASP A 40 -12.27 -17.99 18.23
C ASP A 40 -11.96 -16.77 17.37
N VAL A 41 -11.12 -15.84 17.86
CA VAL A 41 -10.68 -14.68 17.08
C VAL A 41 -9.94 -15.12 15.83
N ILE A 42 -9.01 -16.08 15.95
CA ILE A 42 -8.27 -16.63 14.80
C ILE A 42 -9.20 -17.37 13.85
N SER A 43 -10.12 -18.18 14.37
CA SER A 43 -11.08 -18.95 13.58
C SER A 43 -12.00 -18.03 12.77
N ARG A 44 -12.59 -17.02 13.42
CA ARG A 44 -13.42 -16.00 12.76
C ARG A 44 -12.64 -15.22 11.71
N ALA A 45 -11.40 -14.84 12.00
CA ALA A 45 -10.55 -14.16 11.02
C ALA A 45 -10.29 -15.04 9.79
N ARG A 46 -10.01 -16.34 9.99
CA ARG A 46 -9.83 -17.30 8.88
C ARG A 46 -11.11 -17.47 8.07
N GLN A 47 -12.26 -17.61 8.72
CA GLN A 47 -13.57 -17.71 8.04
C GLN A 47 -13.90 -16.44 7.24
N TRP A 48 -13.60 -15.27 7.80
CA TRP A 48 -13.78 -14.00 7.09
C TRP A 48 -12.86 -13.91 5.87
N GLN A 49 -11.58 -14.29 6.00
CA GLN A 49 -10.64 -14.32 4.87
C GLN A 49 -11.06 -15.28 3.76
N ALA A 50 -11.59 -16.45 4.14
CA ALA A 50 -12.08 -17.45 3.19
C ALA A 50 -13.36 -17.00 2.46
N SER A 51 -14.26 -16.31 3.15
CA SER A 51 -15.51 -15.78 2.56
C SER A 51 -15.31 -14.46 1.79
N ASN A 52 -14.23 -13.71 2.07
CA ASN A 52 -13.94 -12.42 1.45
C ASN A 52 -12.50 -12.35 0.92
N PRO A 53 -12.09 -13.25 0.00
CA PRO A 53 -10.69 -13.38 -0.43
C PRO A 53 -10.15 -12.11 -1.11
N GLU A 54 -10.95 -11.45 -1.94
CA GLU A 54 -10.57 -10.21 -2.62
C GLU A 54 -10.30 -9.08 -1.62
N ARG A 55 -11.25 -8.82 -0.73
CA ARG A 55 -11.13 -7.79 0.30
C ARG A 55 -9.99 -8.08 1.26
N ALA A 56 -9.79 -9.35 1.63
CA ALA A 56 -8.65 -9.75 2.45
C ALA A 56 -7.31 -9.43 1.76
N ASN A 57 -7.18 -9.76 0.47
CA ASN A 57 -5.98 -9.46 -0.32
C ASN A 57 -5.73 -7.95 -0.45
N ALA A 58 -6.78 -7.16 -0.67
CA ALA A 58 -6.70 -5.70 -0.70
C ALA A 58 -6.17 -5.14 0.63
N LEU A 59 -6.77 -5.52 1.76
CA LEU A 59 -6.34 -5.06 3.09
C LEU A 59 -4.91 -5.46 3.43
N ILE A 60 -4.49 -6.68 3.05
CA ILE A 60 -3.12 -7.15 3.25
C ILE A 60 -2.13 -6.27 2.47
N ARG A 61 -2.49 -5.94 1.23
CA ARG A 61 -1.66 -5.14 0.33
C ARG A 61 -1.58 -3.68 0.76
N GLU A 62 -2.70 -3.05 1.07
CA GLU A 62 -2.76 -1.69 1.62
C GLU A 62 -2.01 -1.59 2.96
N GLY A 63 -2.18 -2.59 3.83
CA GLY A 63 -1.45 -2.67 5.09
C GLY A 63 0.06 -2.78 4.87
N LYS A 64 0.51 -3.42 3.79
CA LYS A 64 1.93 -3.46 3.41
C LYS A 64 2.42 -2.07 2.97
N TRP A 65 1.69 -1.37 2.13
CA TRP A 65 2.06 -0.01 1.69
C TRP A 65 2.15 0.98 2.85
N ARG A 66 1.18 0.92 3.78
CA ARG A 66 1.22 1.73 5.00
C ARG A 66 2.45 1.44 5.85
N LYS A 67 2.85 0.17 5.98
CA LYS A 67 4.10 -0.20 6.68
C LYS A 67 5.37 0.30 5.98
N GLN A 68 5.29 0.54 4.68
CA GLN A 68 6.37 1.12 3.88
C GLN A 68 6.36 2.66 3.91
N GLY A 69 5.44 3.28 4.65
CA GLY A 69 5.33 4.74 4.75
C GLY A 69 4.46 5.38 3.67
N ILE A 70 3.99 4.61 2.69
CA ILE A 70 3.16 5.11 1.59
C ILE A 70 1.78 5.49 2.15
N THR A 71 1.47 6.78 2.14
CA THR A 71 0.20 7.31 2.64
C THR A 71 -0.80 7.49 1.52
N GLY A 72 -2.08 7.22 1.82
CA GLY A 72 -3.19 7.56 0.93
C GLY A 72 -3.39 6.64 -0.28
N MET A 73 -2.57 5.60 -0.45
CA MET A 73 -2.73 4.61 -1.53
C MET A 73 -3.79 3.55 -1.17
N THR A 74 -4.80 3.39 -2.02
CA THR A 74 -5.84 2.36 -1.91
C THR A 74 -5.71 1.30 -3.00
N MET A 75 -6.38 0.16 -2.83
CA MET A 75 -6.39 -0.89 -3.84
C MET A 75 -7.04 -0.43 -5.16
N GLU A 76 -8.04 0.43 -5.09
CA GLU A 76 -8.71 1.01 -6.28
C GLU A 76 -7.74 1.88 -7.07
N GLN A 77 -7.01 2.78 -6.41
CA GLN A 77 -5.99 3.61 -7.07
C GLN A 77 -4.88 2.75 -7.69
N TYR A 78 -4.48 1.67 -7.02
CA TYR A 78 -3.53 0.73 -7.58
C TYR A 78 -4.08 0.03 -8.84
N GLN A 79 -5.37 -0.33 -8.86
CA GLN A 79 -6.01 -0.91 -10.04
C GLN A 79 -6.05 0.09 -11.20
N ASP A 80 -6.34 1.36 -10.94
CA ASP A 80 -6.26 2.42 -11.96
C ASP A 80 -4.85 2.53 -12.54
N MET A 81 -3.81 2.49 -11.69
CA MET A 81 -2.42 2.47 -12.14
C MET A 81 -2.09 1.25 -13.01
N VAL A 82 -2.62 0.06 -12.64
CA VAL A 82 -2.45 -1.17 -13.45
C VAL A 82 -3.09 -1.00 -14.83
N MET A 83 -4.26 -0.38 -14.91
CA MET A 83 -4.95 -0.12 -16.17
C MET A 83 -4.17 0.87 -17.04
N VAL A 84 -3.66 1.96 -16.46
CA VAL A 84 -2.85 2.96 -17.15
C VAL A 84 -1.55 2.37 -17.70
N CYS A 85 -0.91 1.46 -16.96
CA CYS A 85 0.32 0.81 -17.40
C CYS A 85 0.07 -0.50 -18.18
N SER A 86 -1.16 -0.81 -18.57
CA SER A 86 -1.54 -2.05 -19.29
C SER A 86 -0.99 -3.32 -18.63
N ALA A 87 -0.96 -3.36 -17.30
CA ALA A 87 -0.41 -4.45 -16.49
C ALA A 87 1.05 -4.85 -16.80
N VAL A 88 1.85 -3.94 -17.36
CA VAL A 88 3.30 -4.14 -17.58
C VAL A 88 4.15 -3.30 -16.64
N CYS A 89 5.39 -3.75 -16.42
CA CYS A 89 6.38 -3.00 -15.66
C CYS A 89 6.80 -1.73 -16.39
N GLU A 90 6.74 -0.58 -15.73
CA GLU A 90 7.06 0.70 -16.36
C GLU A 90 8.53 0.88 -16.77
N ILE A 91 9.46 0.13 -16.15
CA ILE A 91 10.88 0.14 -16.55
C ILE A 91 11.16 -0.81 -17.71
N CYS A 92 10.78 -2.10 -17.58
CA CYS A 92 11.19 -3.11 -18.55
C CYS A 92 10.14 -3.42 -19.62
N GLN A 93 8.93 -2.88 -19.49
CA GLN A 93 7.79 -3.06 -20.41
C GLN A 93 7.41 -4.52 -20.62
N LYS A 94 7.67 -5.36 -19.60
CA LYS A 94 7.27 -6.77 -19.58
C LYS A 94 6.14 -6.98 -18.58
N PRO A 95 5.20 -7.89 -18.86
CA PRO A 95 4.24 -8.32 -17.87
C PRO A 95 4.96 -8.94 -16.68
N SER A 96 4.37 -8.84 -15.50
CA SER A 96 4.94 -9.47 -14.31
C SER A 96 4.56 -10.96 -14.29
N ILE A 97 5.45 -11.80 -14.81
CA ILE A 97 5.23 -13.24 -14.91
C ILE A 97 5.86 -13.96 -13.70
N LYS A 98 5.05 -14.70 -12.94
CA LYS A 98 5.53 -15.79 -12.08
C LYS A 98 4.44 -16.87 -11.99
N GLY A 99 4.67 -18.04 -12.60
CA GLY A 99 3.71 -19.15 -12.66
C GLY A 99 2.55 -18.92 -13.65
N ALA A 100 1.57 -19.84 -13.66
CA ALA A 100 0.47 -19.89 -14.64
C ALA A 100 -0.50 -18.69 -14.60
N LYS A 101 -0.48 -17.86 -13.54
CA LYS A 101 -1.40 -16.71 -13.35
C LYS A 101 -0.70 -15.35 -13.30
N GLY A 102 0.61 -15.29 -13.52
CA GLY A 102 1.40 -14.06 -13.34
C GLY A 102 1.53 -13.62 -11.87
N ARG A 103 2.48 -12.74 -11.57
CA ARG A 103 2.62 -12.08 -10.25
C ARG A 103 2.13 -10.65 -10.40
N ALA A 104 1.37 -10.12 -9.44
CA ALA A 104 1.01 -8.71 -9.45
C ALA A 104 2.24 -7.78 -9.38
N LEU A 105 2.17 -6.63 -10.06
CA LEU A 105 3.22 -5.60 -10.00
C LEU A 105 3.39 -5.08 -8.57
N ASP A 106 4.62 -4.68 -8.25
CA ASP A 106 4.97 -4.07 -6.98
C ASP A 106 4.89 -2.54 -7.13
N LEU A 107 4.28 -1.88 -6.14
CA LEU A 107 4.23 -0.42 -6.07
C LEU A 107 5.61 0.10 -5.65
N ASP A 108 6.22 0.88 -6.53
CA ASP A 108 7.48 1.56 -6.28
C ASP A 108 7.21 2.94 -5.65
N HIS A 109 8.08 3.34 -4.73
CA HIS A 109 7.96 4.60 -3.99
C HIS A 109 9.34 5.17 -3.70
N ASP A 110 9.40 6.49 -3.53
CA ASP A 110 10.60 7.16 -3.07
C ASP A 110 10.79 6.91 -1.56
N HIS A 111 11.95 6.41 -1.14
CA HIS A 111 12.20 6.13 0.27
C HIS A 111 12.45 7.40 1.13
N ALA A 112 12.66 8.56 0.50
CA ALA A 112 12.82 9.84 1.19
C ALA A 112 11.47 10.54 1.42
N THR A 113 10.56 10.51 0.43
CA THR A 113 9.25 11.19 0.52
C THR A 113 8.09 10.26 0.84
N ASN A 114 8.28 8.94 0.69
CA ASN A 114 7.25 7.89 0.71
C ASN A 114 6.17 8.02 -0.37
N GLU A 115 6.40 8.85 -1.39
CA GLU A 115 5.45 9.02 -2.49
C GLU A 115 5.55 7.88 -3.49
N ALA A 116 4.40 7.35 -3.92
CA ALA A 116 4.34 6.34 -4.97
C ALA A 116 4.82 6.92 -6.31
N ARG A 117 5.69 6.18 -7.00
CA ARG A 117 6.28 6.54 -8.31
C ARG A 117 5.61 5.82 -9.47
N GLY A 118 5.27 4.53 -9.29
CA GLY A 118 4.68 3.71 -10.36
C GLY A 118 4.69 2.21 -10.06
N LEU A 119 4.39 1.41 -11.08
CA LEU A 119 4.28 -0.05 -10.98
C LEU A 119 5.43 -0.78 -11.67
N LEU A 120 6.16 -1.58 -10.90
CA LEU A 120 7.35 -2.30 -11.35
C LEU A 120 7.23 -3.80 -11.12
N CYS A 121 7.84 -4.60 -11.99
CA CYS A 121 8.03 -6.01 -11.70
C CYS A 121 9.09 -6.18 -10.60
N LEU A 122 8.99 -7.26 -9.82
CA LEU A 122 9.89 -7.54 -8.69
C LEU A 122 11.40 -7.41 -9.03
N PRO A 123 11.90 -7.91 -10.19
CA PRO A 123 13.31 -7.75 -10.54
C PRO A 123 13.72 -6.28 -10.75
N CYS A 124 12.87 -5.48 -11.41
CA CYS A 124 13.17 -4.07 -11.65
C CYS A 124 13.10 -3.26 -10.35
N ASN A 125 12.05 -3.48 -9.55
CA ASN A 125 11.87 -2.83 -8.27
C ASN A 125 13.05 -3.08 -7.33
N ARG A 126 13.50 -4.34 -7.20
CA ARG A 126 14.67 -4.68 -6.37
C ARG A 126 15.98 -4.08 -6.87
N LYS A 127 16.17 -3.96 -8.18
CA LYS A 127 17.36 -3.33 -8.75
C LYS A 127 17.35 -1.83 -8.48
N LEU A 128 16.22 -1.17 -8.69
CA LEU A 128 16.06 0.26 -8.41
C LEU A 128 16.33 0.56 -6.93
N GLY A 129 15.74 -0.21 -6.01
CA GLY A 129 16.00 -0.05 -4.57
C GLY A 129 17.46 -0.27 -4.15
N ARG A 130 18.24 -1.06 -4.90
CA ARG A 130 19.70 -1.18 -4.67
C ARG A 130 20.46 0.05 -5.13
N ILE A 131 20.06 0.65 -6.25
CA ILE A 131 20.62 1.91 -6.75
C ILE A 131 20.29 3.02 -5.74
N ASP A 132 19.04 3.12 -5.29
CA ASP A 132 18.64 4.12 -4.30
C ASP A 132 19.45 3.99 -2.99
N LYS A 133 19.78 2.76 -2.57
CA LYS A 133 20.54 2.51 -1.34
C LYS A 133 22.05 2.70 -1.47
N HIS A 134 22.65 2.31 -2.59
CA HIS A 134 24.11 2.20 -2.75
C HIS A 134 24.69 3.10 -3.83
N GLY A 135 23.85 3.87 -4.53
CA GLY A 135 24.24 4.64 -5.71
C GLY A 135 24.51 3.79 -6.95
N LEU A 136 24.73 4.45 -8.09
CA LEU A 136 25.01 3.80 -9.38
C LEU A 136 26.32 2.98 -9.38
N PHE A 137 27.28 3.36 -8.54
CA PHE A 137 28.60 2.73 -8.43
C PHE A 137 28.71 1.77 -7.23
N GLY A 138 27.56 1.35 -6.67
CA GLY A 138 27.52 0.39 -5.57
C GLY A 138 27.97 -1.04 -5.95
N PRO A 139 27.97 -2.00 -5.01
CA PRO A 139 28.51 -3.36 -5.21
C PRO A 139 27.63 -4.27 -6.10
N HIS A 140 26.71 -3.71 -6.87
CA HIS A 140 25.71 -4.44 -7.63
C HIS A 140 25.87 -4.17 -9.13
N LYS A 141 25.65 -5.19 -9.95
CA LYS A 141 25.75 -5.07 -11.41
C LYS A 141 24.46 -4.48 -11.99
N CYS A 142 24.58 -3.32 -12.63
CA CYS A 142 23.50 -2.68 -13.38
C CYS A 142 23.85 -2.66 -14.88
N PRO A 143 23.10 -3.40 -15.73
CA PRO A 143 23.25 -3.27 -17.17
C PRO A 143 22.97 -1.84 -17.62
N HIS A 144 23.74 -1.28 -18.56
CA HIS A 144 23.53 0.09 -19.06
C HIS A 144 22.08 0.34 -19.52
N ASN A 145 21.48 -0.62 -20.22
CA ASN A 145 20.08 -0.57 -20.65
C ASN A 145 19.10 -0.41 -19.46
N PHE A 146 19.38 -1.05 -18.31
CA PHE A 146 18.56 -0.87 -17.13
C PHE A 146 18.70 0.54 -16.56
N VAL A 147 19.92 1.08 -16.49
CA VAL A 147 20.17 2.44 -15.96
C VAL A 147 19.43 3.49 -16.77
N VAL A 148 19.53 3.43 -18.10
CA VAL A 148 18.84 4.37 -19.00
C VAL A 148 17.32 4.30 -18.80
N LYS A 149 16.74 3.10 -18.77
CA LYS A 149 15.30 2.91 -18.56
C LYS A 149 14.83 3.35 -17.17
N ALA A 150 15.62 3.06 -16.13
CA ALA A 150 15.34 3.50 -14.77
C ALA A 150 15.38 5.03 -14.66
N PHE A 151 16.33 5.68 -15.33
CA PHE A 151 16.41 7.15 -15.37
C PHE A 151 15.18 7.77 -16.04
N ILE A 152 14.76 7.26 -17.21
CA ILE A 152 13.53 7.70 -17.89
C ILE A 152 12.31 7.52 -16.99
N TYR A 153 12.19 6.36 -16.32
CA TYR A 153 11.12 6.09 -15.38
C TYR A 153 11.05 7.11 -14.24
N LEU A 154 12.19 7.40 -13.59
CA LEU A 154 12.25 8.36 -12.48
C LEU A 154 11.90 9.79 -12.92
N LEU A 155 12.29 10.18 -14.14
CA LEU A 155 11.89 11.48 -14.71
C LEU A 155 10.38 11.56 -14.93
N HIS A 156 9.78 10.52 -15.53
CA HIS A 156 8.32 10.49 -15.77
C HIS A 156 7.51 10.41 -14.47
N ALA A 157 8.01 9.72 -13.44
CA ALA A 157 7.36 9.65 -12.14
C ALA A 157 7.20 11.04 -11.50
N LYS A 158 8.23 11.88 -11.58
CA LYS A 158 8.18 13.27 -11.07
C LYS A 158 7.16 14.14 -11.81
N VAL A 159 7.00 13.95 -13.12
CA VAL A 159 6.00 14.69 -13.92
C VAL A 159 4.59 14.37 -13.45
N ARG A 160 4.27 13.10 -13.16
CA ARG A 160 2.94 12.69 -12.68
C ARG A 160 2.58 13.25 -11.31
N GLN A 161 3.57 13.45 -10.43
CA GLN A 161 3.36 14.05 -9.12
C GLN A 161 3.13 15.58 -9.19
N GLY A 162 3.61 16.25 -10.25
CA GLY A 162 3.41 17.69 -10.47
C GLY A 162 2.04 18.09 -11.02
N VAL A 163 1.29 17.14 -11.62
CA VAL A 163 -0.08 17.37 -12.14
C VAL A 163 -1.12 16.80 -11.17
N GLY A 164 -1.33 17.50 -10.05
CA GLY A 164 -2.60 17.45 -9.32
C GLY A 164 -3.16 16.07 -8.97
N GLY A 165 -2.32 15.12 -8.55
CA GLY A 165 -2.76 13.88 -7.88
C GLY A 165 -3.58 12.89 -8.71
N PHE A 166 -3.67 13.08 -10.04
CA PHE A 166 -4.37 12.14 -10.93
C PHE A 166 -3.34 11.36 -11.75
N TRP A 167 -3.45 10.03 -11.74
CA TRP A 167 -2.68 9.16 -12.63
C TRP A 167 -3.24 9.29 -14.06
N VAL A 168 -2.92 10.38 -14.74
CA VAL A 168 -3.40 10.62 -16.10
C VAL A 168 -2.63 9.72 -17.07
N SER A 169 -3.36 8.88 -17.79
CA SER A 169 -2.83 8.19 -18.96
C SER A 169 -2.40 9.22 -19.99
N SER A 170 -1.10 9.26 -20.33
CA SER A 170 -0.60 10.01 -21.48
C SER A 170 -0.74 9.23 -22.79
N ALA A 171 -1.54 8.15 -22.84
CA ALA A 171 -1.81 7.44 -24.07
C ALA A 171 -2.94 8.15 -24.84
N PRO A 172 -2.73 8.55 -26.11
CA PRO A 172 -3.83 8.97 -26.96
C PRO A 172 -4.78 7.78 -27.13
N ALA A 173 -6.09 8.06 -27.04
CA ALA A 173 -7.12 7.05 -27.28
C ALA A 173 -6.88 6.37 -28.63
N PRO A 174 -7.02 5.03 -28.73
CA PRO A 174 -7.01 4.37 -30.03
C PRO A 174 -8.19 4.94 -30.85
N GLN A 175 -7.87 5.42 -32.06
CA GLN A 175 -8.86 5.84 -33.06
C GLN A 175 -9.63 4.63 -33.58
#